data_AF-A0A7K4CDY6-F1
#
_entry.id   AF-A0A7K4CDY6-F1
#
_cell.length_a   1.000
_cell.length_b   1.000
_cell.length_c   1.000
_cell.angle_alpha   90.00
_cell.angle_beta   90.00
_cell.angle_gamma   90.00
#
_symmetry.space_group_name_H-M   'P 1'
#
loop_
_entity.id
_entity.type
_entity.pdbx_description
1 polymer ?
#
loop_
_entity_poly.entity_id
_entity_poly.type
_entity_poly.pdbx_seq_one_letter_code
_entity_poly.pdbx_strand_id
1 'polypeptide(L)'
;MTSWENMGLRILAQYVRRKAQATPDPASASYYDQTLRVDGQGIIPRSEPKYCVQITIKDDPQQYRFPVPAEFNKQRYFVIKEDALPVKIPYDADVKISIMETDRKGERVLAQSPLRYRTI
;
A
#
# COMPACT_ATOMS: atom_id res chain seq x y z
N MET A 1 30.36 2.77 10.30
CA MET A 1 29.06 3.46 10.28
C MET A 1 28.50 3.37 8.88
N THR A 2 27.51 2.51 8.69
CA THR A 2 27.03 2.05 7.37
C THR A 2 26.12 3.11 6.75
N SER A 3 26.39 3.49 5.50
CA SER A 3 25.79 4.57 4.70
C SER A 3 24.25 4.45 4.43
N TRP A 4 23.53 3.60 5.16
CA TRP A 4 22.11 3.30 4.95
C TRP A 4 21.16 4.13 5.82
N GLU A 5 21.65 4.82 6.85
CA GLU A 5 20.83 5.65 7.74
C GLU A 5 20.38 6.99 7.12
N ASN A 6 20.91 7.36 5.94
CA ASN A 6 20.71 8.69 5.35
C ASN A 6 19.77 8.72 4.13
N MET A 7 19.19 7.57 3.75
CA MET A 7 18.11 7.52 2.77
C MET A 7 16.79 7.43 3.53
N GLY A 8 16.12 8.57 3.71
CA GLY A 8 14.81 8.64 4.37
C GLY A 8 13.78 7.65 3.77
N LEU A 9 12.65 7.47 4.47
CA LEU A 9 11.61 6.51 4.08
C LEU A 9 11.16 6.73 2.62
N ARG A 10 11.15 5.67 1.83
CA ARG A 10 10.65 5.63 0.46
C ARG A 10 9.69 4.47 0.30
N ILE A 11 8.65 4.68 -0.49
CA ILE A 11 7.69 3.62 -0.81
C ILE A 11 7.41 3.56 -2.30
N LEU A 12 7.09 2.36 -2.78
CA LEU A 12 6.62 2.07 -4.13
C LEU A 12 5.35 1.23 -4.00
N ALA A 13 4.22 1.81 -4.43
CA ALA A 13 2.93 1.15 -4.37
C ALA A 13 2.58 0.53 -5.72
N GLN A 14 2.21 -0.74 -5.71
CA GLN A 14 1.80 -1.50 -6.89
C GLN A 14 0.48 -2.19 -6.62
N TYR A 15 -0.48 -1.96 -7.52
CA TYR A 15 -1.72 -2.72 -7.53
C TYR A 15 -1.58 -3.84 -8.54
N VAL A 16 -1.43 -5.06 -8.02
CA VAL A 16 -1.16 -6.25 -8.81
C VAL A 16 -2.46 -6.98 -9.06
N ARG A 17 -2.76 -7.19 -10.35
CA ARG A 17 -3.90 -7.95 -10.83
C ARG A 17 -3.37 -9.22 -11.50
N ARG A 18 -3.51 -10.38 -10.85
CA ARG A 18 -3.09 -11.68 -11.41
C ARG A 18 -4.30 -12.42 -11.96
N LYS A 19 -4.21 -12.96 -13.18
CA LYS A 19 -5.21 -13.92 -13.67
C LYS A 19 -5.13 -15.18 -12.81
N ALA A 20 -6.12 -15.40 -11.94
CA ALA A 20 -6.26 -16.66 -11.23
C ALA A 20 -7.08 -17.61 -12.11
N GLN A 21 -6.42 -18.58 -12.72
CA GLN A 21 -7.11 -19.72 -13.34
C GLN A 21 -7.20 -20.83 -12.31
N ALA A 22 -8.34 -20.94 -11.62
CA ALA A 22 -8.68 -22.20 -10.98
C ALA A 22 -9.01 -23.21 -12.11
N THR A 23 -8.26 -24.30 -12.21
CA THR A 23 -8.52 -25.36 -13.22
C THR A 23 -9.53 -26.38 -12.65
N PRO A 24 -10.48 -26.94 -13.42
CA PRO A 24 -11.34 -26.31 -14.44
C PRO A 24 -12.85 -26.59 -14.19
N ASP A 25 -13.71 -25.59 -14.37
CA ASP A 25 -15.09 -25.79 -14.84
C ASP A 25 -15.35 -24.77 -15.97
N PRO A 26 -15.83 -25.18 -17.16
CA PRO A 26 -15.74 -24.39 -18.39
C PRO A 26 -16.76 -23.24 -18.52
N ALA A 27 -17.42 -22.81 -17.44
CA ALA A 27 -18.37 -21.71 -17.46
C ALA A 27 -17.86 -20.47 -16.70
N SER A 28 -16.99 -19.71 -17.37
CA SER A 28 -16.94 -18.24 -17.28
C SER A 28 -16.78 -17.58 -15.91
N ALA A 29 -15.66 -17.79 -15.21
CA ALA A 29 -15.20 -16.79 -14.27
C ALA A 29 -13.66 -16.72 -14.21
N SER A 30 -13.10 -15.76 -14.94
CA SER A 30 -11.74 -15.29 -14.66
C SER A 30 -11.80 -14.37 -13.45
N TYR A 31 -11.45 -14.89 -12.27
CA TYR A 31 -11.22 -14.03 -11.11
C TYR A 31 -9.80 -13.48 -11.16
N TYR A 32 -9.66 -12.23 -10.75
CA TYR A 32 -8.35 -11.62 -10.61
C TYR A 32 -8.01 -11.56 -9.13
N ASP A 33 -6.88 -12.16 -8.74
CA ASP A 33 -6.35 -11.93 -7.40
C ASP A 33 -5.77 -10.52 -7.39
N GLN A 34 -6.44 -9.62 -6.68
CA GLN A 34 -6.12 -8.20 -6.61
C GLN A 34 -5.45 -7.90 -5.27
N THR A 35 -4.22 -7.43 -5.35
CA THR A 35 -3.41 -7.13 -4.16
C THR A 35 -2.71 -5.79 -4.29
N LEU A 36 -2.82 -4.97 -3.24
CA LEU A 36 -2.00 -3.79 -3.05
C LEU A 36 -0.70 -4.22 -2.39
N ARG A 37 0.39 -4.19 -3.14
CA ARG A 37 1.75 -4.36 -2.63
C ARG A 37 2.39 -3.01 -2.43
N VAL A 38 2.94 -2.75 -1.25
CA VAL A 38 3.72 -1.55 -0.98
C VAL A 38 5.11 -1.99 -0.58
N ASP A 39 6.05 -1.80 -1.50
CA ASP A 39 7.47 -1.99 -1.25
C ASP A 39 8.03 -0.73 -0.57
N GLY A 40 8.91 -0.92 0.39
CA GLY A 40 9.41 0.14 1.26
C GLY A 40 10.90 0.06 1.48
N GLN A 41 11.57 1.20 1.37
CA GLN A 41 12.97 1.36 1.73
C GLN A 41 13.06 2.33 2.91
N GLY A 42 13.87 1.98 3.92
CA GLY A 42 13.93 2.71 5.19
C GLY A 42 13.11 2.04 6.30
N ILE A 43 13.20 2.60 7.50
CA ILE A 43 12.60 2.05 8.72
C ILE A 43 11.47 3.00 9.15
N ILE A 44 10.26 2.49 9.31
CA ILE A 44 9.22 3.20 10.05
C ILE A 44 9.45 2.88 11.53
N PRO A 45 9.57 3.85 12.44
CA PRO A 45 9.72 3.54 13.86
C PRO A 45 8.52 2.70 14.33
N ARG A 46 8.75 1.40 14.55
CA ARG A 46 7.69 0.36 14.66
C ARG A 46 6.76 0.51 15.86
N SER A 47 7.06 1.45 16.76
CA SER A 47 6.60 1.38 18.14
C SER A 47 5.39 2.25 18.47
N GLU A 48 4.86 3.03 17.52
CA GLU A 48 3.80 3.98 17.87
C GLU A 48 2.59 3.92 16.93
N PRO A 49 1.36 3.91 17.47
CA PRO A 49 0.10 3.95 16.69
C PRO A 49 -0.06 5.24 15.88
N LYS A 50 0.88 6.17 15.99
CA LYS A 50 0.94 7.40 15.21
C LYS A 50 1.29 7.18 13.74
N TYR A 51 1.78 6.00 13.36
CA TYR A 51 2.10 5.71 11.95
C TYR A 51 0.94 4.99 11.27
N CYS A 52 0.45 5.56 10.18
CA CYS A 52 -0.59 4.92 9.36
C CYS A 52 -0.26 4.98 7.87
N VAL A 53 -0.88 4.08 7.11
CA VAL A 53 -0.92 4.15 5.66
C VAL A 53 -2.20 4.87 5.28
N GLN A 54 -2.09 5.90 4.45
CA GLN A 54 -3.21 6.61 3.86
C GLN A 54 -3.31 6.29 2.38
N ILE A 55 -4.52 5.96 1.93
CA ILE A 55 -4.90 5.83 0.52
C ILE A 55 -5.76 7.04 0.17
N THR A 56 -5.33 7.80 -0.84
CA THR A 56 -6.11 8.90 -1.41
C THR A 56 -6.38 8.57 -2.87
N ILE A 57 -7.65 8.66 -3.27
CA ILE A 57 -8.09 8.49 -4.65
C ILE A 57 -8.48 9.89 -5.15
N LYS A 58 -7.98 10.31 -6.31
CA LYS A 58 -8.09 11.71 -6.78
C LYS A 58 -9.51 12.26 -6.79
N ASP A 59 -10.48 11.46 -7.23
CA ASP A 59 -11.88 11.85 -7.37
C ASP A 59 -12.75 11.46 -6.16
N ASP A 60 -12.13 10.89 -5.12
CA ASP A 60 -12.81 10.51 -3.89
C ASP A 60 -12.38 11.46 -2.75
N PRO A 61 -13.30 12.20 -2.12
CA PRO A 61 -12.96 13.11 -1.05
C PRO A 61 -12.56 12.39 0.25
N GLN A 62 -12.80 11.07 0.33
CA GLN A 62 -12.52 10.30 1.53
C GLN A 62 -11.04 9.92 1.60
N GLN A 63 -10.49 9.99 2.81
CA GLN A 63 -9.12 9.55 3.10
C GLN A 63 -9.19 8.24 3.85
N TYR A 64 -8.75 7.16 3.21
CA TYR A 64 -8.78 5.85 3.83
C TYR A 64 -7.47 5.62 4.57
N ARG A 65 -7.56 5.38 5.88
CA ARG A 65 -6.40 5.22 6.75
C ARG A 65 -6.46 3.90 7.48
N PHE A 66 -5.33 3.21 7.56
CA PHE A 66 -5.21 1.94 8.27
C PHE A 66 -3.79 1.79 8.85
N PRO A 67 -3.60 0.95 9.88
CA PRO A 67 -2.30 0.82 10.54
C PRO A 67 -1.23 0.30 9.59
N VAL A 68 0.01 0.74 9.78
CA VAL A 68 1.17 0.17 9.06
C VAL A 68 1.30 -1.32 9.42
N PRO A 69 1.27 -2.25 8.45
CA PRO A 69 1.42 -3.67 8.75
C PRO A 69 2.75 -3.97 9.44
N ALA A 70 2.69 -4.81 10.48
CA ALA A 70 3.86 -5.13 11.29
C ALA A 70 5.01 -5.75 10.47
N GLU A 71 4.70 -6.39 9.35
CA GLU A 71 5.65 -7.04 8.44
C GLU A 71 6.52 -6.05 7.65
N PHE A 72 6.10 -4.79 7.49
CA PHE A 72 6.81 -3.80 6.65
C PHE A 72 8.29 -3.65 7.02
N ASN A 73 8.60 -3.49 8.31
CA ASN A 73 9.98 -3.33 8.76
C ASN A 73 10.79 -4.63 8.66
N LYS A 74 10.14 -5.80 8.71
CA LYS A 74 10.80 -7.11 8.62
C LYS A 74 11.09 -7.49 7.18
N GLN A 75 10.10 -7.32 6.30
CA GLN A 75 10.12 -7.80 4.93
C GLN A 75 10.49 -6.70 3.92
N ARG A 76 10.53 -5.42 4.35
CA ARG A 76 10.68 -4.25 3.46
C ARG A 76 9.54 -4.10 2.45
N TYR A 77 8.44 -4.80 2.66
CA TYR A 77 7.19 -4.63 1.93
C TYR A 77 6.02 -5.12 2.79
N PHE A 78 4.80 -4.78 2.40
CA PHE A 78 3.60 -5.46 2.85
C PHE A 78 2.65 -5.66 1.67
N VAL A 79 1.75 -6.63 1.82
CA VAL A 79 0.69 -6.92 0.85
C VAL A 79 -0.65 -6.83 1.55
N ILE A 80 -1.61 -6.18 0.91
CA ILE A 80 -2.99 -6.09 1.36
C ILE A 80 -3.85 -6.67 0.26
N LYS A 81 -4.64 -7.69 0.62
CA LYS A 81 -5.64 -8.27 -0.27
C LYS A 81 -6.77 -7.27 -0.47
N GLU A 82 -7.40 -7.28 -1.64
CA GLU A 82 -8.54 -6.39 -1.92
C GLU A 82 -9.62 -6.44 -0.83
N ASP A 83 -10.01 -7.62 -0.37
CA ASP A 83 -11.03 -7.78 0.69
C ASP A 83 -10.64 -7.16 2.04
N ALA A 84 -9.34 -6.94 2.27
CA ALA A 84 -8.82 -6.32 3.47
C ALA A 84 -8.60 -4.81 3.31
N LEU A 85 -8.80 -4.27 2.12
CA LEU A 85 -8.73 -2.83 1.91
C LEU A 85 -9.99 -2.17 2.47
N PRO A 86 -9.87 -0.99 3.11
CA PRO A 86 -11.03 -0.22 3.55
C PRO A 86 -11.87 0.32 2.38
N VAL A 87 -11.36 0.25 1.14
CA VAL A 87 -12.00 0.72 -0.08
C VAL A 87 -11.62 -0.14 -1.28
N LYS A 88 -12.55 -0.29 -2.22
CA LYS A 88 -12.25 -0.85 -3.53
C LYS A 88 -11.56 0.19 -4.40
N ILE A 89 -10.36 -0.12 -4.86
CA ILE A 89 -9.58 0.75 -5.75
C ILE A 89 -9.95 0.41 -7.20
N PRO A 90 -10.60 1.30 -7.96
CA PRO A 90 -10.89 1.05 -9.36
C PRO A 90 -9.59 0.91 -10.16
N TYR A 91 -9.61 0.03 -11.16
CA TYR A 91 -8.50 -0.06 -12.11
C TYR A 91 -8.40 1.26 -12.91
N ASP A 92 -7.19 1.76 -13.14
CA ASP A 92 -6.90 3.08 -13.72
C ASP A 92 -7.28 4.31 -12.86
N ALA A 93 -7.70 4.12 -11.60
CA ALA A 93 -7.90 5.27 -10.70
C ALA A 93 -6.56 5.95 -10.36
N ASP A 94 -6.53 7.27 -10.34
CA ASP A 94 -5.36 8.00 -9.84
C ASP A 94 -5.33 7.89 -8.32
N VAL A 95 -4.50 6.98 -7.80
CA VAL A 95 -4.38 6.69 -6.38
C VAL A 95 -2.99 7.04 -5.88
N LYS A 96 -2.94 7.60 -4.68
CA LYS A 96 -1.72 7.91 -3.96
C LYS A 96 -1.70 7.16 -2.64
N ILE A 97 -0.60 6.46 -2.38
CA ILE A 97 -0.33 5.81 -1.10
C ILE A 97 0.68 6.66 -0.35
N SER A 98 0.36 7.00 0.89
CA SER A 98 1.21 7.79 1.78
C SER A 98 1.45 7.05 3.10
N ILE A 99 2.66 7.11 3.62
CA ILE A 99 2.94 6.77 5.02
C ILE A 99 2.92 8.08 5.81
N MET A 100 2.05 8.14 6.80
CA MET A 100 1.82 9.31 7.63
C MET A 100 2.35 9.07 9.06
N GLU A 101 2.80 10.14 9.71
CA GLU A 101 3.04 10.23 11.14
C GLU A 101 2.09 11.28 11.74
N THR A 102 1.36 10.92 12.78
CA THR A 102 0.45 11.83 13.50
C THR A 102 0.99 12.11 14.90
N ASP A 103 1.56 13.31 15.10
CA ASP A 103 2.09 13.74 16.40
C ASP A 103 1.21 14.84 17.01
N ARG A 104 1.54 15.31 18.23
CA ARG A 104 0.90 16.45 18.89
C ARG A 104 0.95 17.74 18.06
N LYS A 105 1.88 17.83 17.12
CA LYS A 105 2.02 18.96 16.18
C LYS A 105 1.18 18.85 14.91
N GLY A 106 0.49 17.72 14.70
CA GLY A 106 -0.31 17.44 13.51
C GLY A 106 0.22 16.27 12.67
N GLU A 107 -0.25 16.20 11.43
CA GLU A 107 0.04 15.10 10.51
C GLU A 107 1.20 15.44 9.57
N ARG A 108 2.10 14.48 9.37
CA ARG A 108 3.25 14.61 8.48
C ARG A 108 3.33 13.44 7.52
N VAL A 109 3.49 13.73 6.23
CA VAL A 109 3.80 12.72 5.21
C VAL A 109 5.28 12.35 5.35
N LEU A 110 5.56 11.08 5.64
CA LEU A 110 6.93 10.54 5.69
C LEU A 110 7.39 10.06 4.31
N ALA A 111 6.51 9.41 3.58
CA ALA A 111 6.76 8.92 2.24
C ALA A 111 5.46 8.88 1.45
N GLN A 112 5.52 9.09 0.14
CA GLN A 112 4.37 9.00 -0.75
C GLN A 112 4.78 8.36 -2.07
N SER A 113 3.85 7.64 -2.69
CA SER A 113 4.04 7.04 -4.00
C SER A 113 2.71 7.02 -4.76
N PRO A 114 2.68 7.39 -6.05
CA PRO A 114 1.54 7.09 -6.89
C PRO A 114 1.41 5.57 -7.06
N LEU A 115 0.18 5.07 -7.07
CA LEU A 115 -0.13 3.68 -7.27
C LEU A 115 0.13 3.30 -8.73
N ARG A 116 0.94 2.26 -8.95
CA ARG A 116 1.18 1.71 -10.29
C ARG A 116 0.36 0.45 -10.50
N TYR A 117 -0.47 0.43 -11.53
CA TYR A 117 -1.21 -0.75 -11.94
C TYR A 117 -0.30 -1.71 -12.70
N ARG A 118 -0.30 -2.97 -12.29
CA ARG A 118 0.43 -4.04 -12.97
C ARG A 118 -0.48 -5.24 -13.14
N THR A 119 -0.78 -5.57 -14.39
CA THR A 119 -1.42 -6.83 -14.74
C THR A 119 -0.33 -7.87 -15.00
N ILE A 120 -0.44 -9.04 -14.37
CA ILE A 120 0.52 -10.15 -14.50
C ILE A 120 -0.22 -11.42 -14.92
#